data_AF-A0A5C9DFF3-F1
#
_entry.id   AF-A0A5C9DFF3-F1
#
_cell.length_a   1.000
_cell.length_b   1.000
_cell.length_c   1.000
_cell.angle_alpha   90.00
_cell.angle_beta   90.00
_cell.angle_gamma   90.00
#
_symmetry.space_group_name_H-M   'P 1'
#
loop_
_entity.id
_entity.type
_entity.pdbx_description
1 polymer ?
#
loop_
_entity_poly.entity_id
_entity_poly.type
_entity_poly.pdbx_seq_one_letter_code
_entity_poly.pdbx_strand_id
1 'polypeptide(L)'
;MLPLLGQKETGAEIGIISATTTLSIPILDTLMAMYRRRRAGKSFFSADKNHFHHVLLDRLKATPKVISIIYGMNILLGLVALSTLFLGSLLGFILKLTALVTMTLVFVALNVHKMKEGK
;
A
#
# COMPACT_ATOMS: atom_id res chain seq x y z
N MET A 1 -19.37 33.04 19.64
CA MET A 1 -18.65 32.32 20.73
C MET A 1 -18.89 30.81 20.74
N LEU A 2 -19.93 30.27 20.08
CA LEU A 2 -20.21 28.83 20.05
C LEU A 2 -19.31 27.93 19.15
N PRO A 3 -18.45 28.41 18.22
CA PRO A 3 -17.56 27.53 17.47
C PRO A 3 -16.33 27.02 18.26
N LEU A 4 -16.02 27.60 19.43
CA LEU A 4 -14.76 27.36 20.15
C LEU A 4 -14.86 26.32 21.27
N LEU A 5 -16.07 25.97 21.72
CA LEU A 5 -16.27 25.02 22.83
C LEU A 5 -16.59 23.58 22.38
N GLY A 6 -16.59 23.36 21.06
CA GLY A 6 -16.90 22.06 20.44
C GLY A 6 -15.72 21.37 19.76
N GLN A 7 -14.53 21.98 19.77
CA GLN A 7 -13.31 21.26 19.43
C GLN A 7 -12.91 20.37 20.60
N LYS A 8 -13.67 19.30 20.82
CA LYS A 8 -13.02 18.04 21.13
C LYS A 8 -11.98 17.89 20.02
N GLU A 9 -10.71 17.67 20.36
CA GLU A 9 -9.66 17.34 19.40
C GLU A 9 -10.01 16.00 18.73
N THR A 10 -11.07 16.02 17.93
CA THR A 10 -11.71 14.86 17.36
C THR A 10 -10.97 14.61 16.08
N GLY A 11 -9.77 14.04 16.22
CA GLY A 11 -9.47 12.71 15.71
C GLY A 11 -9.65 12.46 14.22
N ALA A 12 -9.89 13.47 13.41
CA ALA A 12 -9.78 13.43 11.96
C ALA A 12 -8.38 13.93 11.57
N GLU A 13 -7.35 13.32 12.17
CA GLU A 13 -6.08 13.26 11.48
C GLU A 13 -6.33 12.50 10.17
N ILE A 14 -6.53 13.23 9.07
CA ILE A 14 -5.96 12.81 7.79
C ILE A 14 -4.44 12.93 7.95
N GLY A 15 -3.89 12.18 8.90
CA GLY A 15 -2.50 12.19 9.27
C GLY A 15 -1.69 11.49 8.20
N ILE A 16 -0.40 11.78 8.19
CA ILE A 16 0.58 11.16 7.27
C ILE A 16 0.42 9.64 7.25
N ILE A 17 0.08 9.02 8.39
CA ILE A 17 -0.15 7.58 8.51
C ILE A 17 -1.36 7.14 7.66
N SER A 18 -2.51 7.81 7.76
CA SER A 18 -3.71 7.47 6.98
C SER A 18 -3.45 7.62 5.47
N ALA A 19 -2.76 8.70 5.06
CA ALA A 19 -2.37 8.91 3.67
C ALA A 19 -1.41 7.82 3.18
N THR A 20 -0.41 7.46 4.00
CA THR A 20 0.55 6.40 3.70
C THR A 20 -0.14 5.05 3.60
N THR A 21 -1.08 4.73 4.51
CA THR A 21 -1.87 3.50 4.47
C THR A 21 -2.63 3.40 3.14
N THR A 22 -3.39 4.43 2.74
CA THR A 22 -4.14 4.42 1.47
C THR A 22 -3.22 4.31 0.24
N LEU A 23 -2.08 4.99 0.26
CA LEU A 23 -1.11 5.00 -0.83
C LEU A 23 -0.05 3.88 -0.73
N SER A 24 -0.21 2.90 0.17
CA SER A 24 0.80 1.86 0.40
C SER A 24 1.16 1.11 -0.88
N ILE A 25 0.15 0.78 -1.71
CA ILE A 25 0.35 0.02 -2.96
C ILE A 25 1.24 0.80 -3.94
N PRO A 26 0.91 2.04 -4.38
CA PRO A 26 1.76 2.79 -5.30
C PRO A 26 3.13 3.17 -4.71
N ILE A 27 3.20 3.45 -3.40
CA ILE A 27 4.49 3.73 -2.72
C ILE A 27 5.39 2.50 -2.79
N LEU A 28 4.89 1.32 -2.43
CA LEU A 28 5.69 0.09 -2.46
C LEU A 28 6.07 -0.31 -3.89
N ASP A 29 5.20 -0.08 -4.88
CA ASP A 29 5.48 -0.38 -6.28
C ASP A 29 6.63 0.46 -6.83
N THR A 30 6.62 1.76 -6.54
CA THR A 30 7.69 2.67 -6.93
C THR A 30 9.01 2.37 -6.21
N LEU A 31 8.98 2.12 -4.89
CA LEU A 31 10.16 1.75 -4.11
C LEU A 31 10.80 0.45 -4.62
N MET A 32 10.00 -0.55 -4.97
CA MET A 32 10.51 -1.82 -5.50
C MET A 32 11.04 -1.70 -6.93
N ALA A 33 10.43 -0.85 -7.77
CA ALA A 33 11.01 -0.52 -9.07
C ALA A 33 12.39 0.15 -8.92
N MET A 34 12.54 1.10 -7.99
CA MET A 34 13.84 1.70 -7.69
C MET A 34 14.85 0.68 -7.17
N TYR A 35 14.44 -0.22 -6.26
CA TYR A 35 15.29 -1.28 -5.72
C TYR A 35 15.79 -2.26 -6.81
N ARG A 36 14.89 -2.74 -7.68
CA ARG A 36 15.25 -3.63 -8.80
C ARG A 36 16.23 -2.96 -9.76
N ARG A 37 16.00 -1.69 -10.11
CA ARG A 37 16.89 -0.91 -11.00
C ARG A 37 18.27 -0.74 -10.38
N ARG A 38 18.34 -0.39 -9.09
CA ARG A 38 19.61 -0.27 -8.35
C ARG A 38 20.39 -1.58 -8.35
N ARG A 39 19.74 -2.73 -8.12
CA ARG A 39 20.38 -4.05 -8.20
C ARG A 39 20.86 -4.40 -9.62
N ALA A 40 20.19 -3.92 -10.65
CA ALA A 40 20.57 -4.13 -12.04
C ALA A 40 21.61 -3.12 -12.56
N GLY A 41 22.10 -2.20 -11.72
CA GLY A 41 23.03 -1.14 -12.12
C GLY A 41 22.45 -0.11 -13.10
N LYS A 42 21.11 -0.05 -13.25
CA LYS A 42 20.42 0.87 -14.17
C LYS A 42 20.00 2.16 -13.46
N SER A 43 19.91 3.25 -14.20
CA SER A 43 19.42 4.54 -13.69
C SER A 43 18.01 4.42 -13.11
N PHE A 44 17.71 5.23 -12.09
CA PHE A 44 16.38 5.28 -11.44
C PHE A 44 15.25 5.62 -12.43
N PHE A 45 15.55 6.37 -13.49
CA PHE A 45 14.59 6.84 -14.50
C PHE A 45 14.46 5.92 -15.73
N SER A 46 15.17 4.79 -15.77
CA SER A 46 15.03 3.83 -16.87
C SER A 46 13.65 3.17 -16.83
N ALA A 47 12.98 3.06 -17.98
CA ALA A 47 11.68 2.40 -18.08
C ALA A 47 11.73 0.97 -17.49
N ASP A 48 10.86 0.68 -16.52
CA ASP A 48 10.65 -0.67 -15.98
C ASP A 48 9.21 -1.06 -16.33
N LYS A 49 9.01 -2.32 -16.73
CA LYS A 49 7.71 -2.88 -17.07
C LYS A 49 7.21 -3.88 -16.03
N ASN A 50 7.97 -4.13 -14.96
CA ASN A 50 7.64 -5.14 -13.94
C ASN A 50 6.97 -4.54 -12.70
N HIS A 51 5.89 -3.78 -12.89
CA HIS A 51 5.09 -3.26 -11.78
C HIS A 51 4.24 -4.37 -11.15
N PHE A 52 3.74 -4.15 -9.93
CA PHE A 52 2.92 -5.11 -9.19
C PHE A 52 1.78 -5.71 -10.02
N HIS A 53 1.13 -4.88 -10.85
CA HIS A 53 0.09 -5.34 -11.78
C HIS A 53 0.61 -6.41 -12.75
N HIS A 54 1.79 -6.20 -13.35
CA HIS A 54 2.42 -7.18 -14.23
C HIS A 54 2.91 -8.42 -13.47
N VAL A 55 3.47 -8.25 -12.26
CA VAL A 55 3.82 -9.39 -11.39
C VAL A 55 2.59 -10.27 -11.09
N LEU A 56 1.43 -9.64 -10.88
CA LEU A 56 0.19 -10.34 -10.60
C LEU A 56 -0.42 -10.95 -11.87
N LEU A 57 -0.29 -10.28 -13.01
CA LEU A 57 -0.72 -10.77 -14.33
C LEU A 57 0.02 -12.03 -14.74
N ASP A 58 1.34 -12.09 -14.52
CA ASP A 58 2.16 -13.26 -14.85
C ASP A 58 1.71 -14.51 -14.04
N ARG A 59 1.24 -14.30 -12.80
CA ARG A 59 0.77 -15.39 -11.92
C ARG A 59 -0.67 -15.82 -12.20
N LEU A 60 -1.59 -14.87 -12.36
CA LEU A 60 -3.02 -15.19 -12.52
C LEU A 60 -3.45 -15.39 -13.98
N LYS A 61 -2.63 -14.99 -14.96
CA LYS A 61 -2.87 -15.10 -16.41
C LYS A 61 -4.20 -14.49 -16.90
N ALA A 62 -4.83 -13.64 -16.10
CA ALA A 62 -6.13 -13.03 -16.39
C ALA A 62 -6.21 -11.60 -15.85
N THR A 63 -6.18 -10.62 -16.75
CA THR A 63 -6.30 -9.18 -16.46
C THR A 63 -7.51 -8.81 -15.59
N PRO A 64 -8.75 -9.29 -15.85
CA PRO A 64 -9.88 -8.90 -15.01
C PRO A 64 -9.73 -9.37 -13.57
N LYS A 65 -9.17 -10.56 -13.33
CA LYS A 65 -8.92 -11.08 -11.98
C LYS A 65 -7.90 -10.23 -11.22
N VAL A 66 -6.83 -9.81 -11.91
CA VAL A 66 -5.79 -8.93 -11.34
C VAL A 66 -6.39 -7.59 -10.90
N ILE A 67 -7.22 -6.99 -11.76
CA ILE A 67 -7.86 -5.71 -11.47
C ILE A 67 -8.81 -5.82 -10.28
N SER A 68 -9.62 -6.88 -10.20
CA SER A 68 -10.51 -7.12 -9.05
C SER A 68 -9.74 -7.26 -7.73
N ILE A 69 -8.59 -7.95 -7.73
CA ILE A 69 -7.73 -8.07 -6.54
C ILE A 69 -7.18 -6.70 -6.12
N ILE A 70 -6.65 -5.93 -7.06
CA ILE A 70 -6.09 -4.60 -6.77
C ILE A 70 -7.18 -3.68 -6.20
N TYR A 71 -8.39 -3.68 -6.77
CA TYR A 71 -9.50 -2.89 -6.22
C TYR A 71 -9.93 -3.37 -4.84
N GLY A 72 -10.03 -4.69 -4.62
CA GLY A 72 -10.33 -5.25 -3.31
C GLY A 72 -9.32 -4.82 -2.25
N MET A 73 -8.02 -4.86 -2.56
CA MET A 73 -6.97 -4.39 -1.67
C MET A 73 -7.11 -2.89 -1.37
N ASN A 74 -7.36 -2.05 -2.37
CA ASN A 74 -7.53 -0.60 -2.18
C ASN A 74 -8.73 -0.28 -1.28
N ILE A 75 -9.86 -0.97 -1.47
CA ILE A 75 -11.05 -0.82 -0.62
C ILE A 75 -10.71 -1.20 0.83
N LEU A 76 -10.05 -2.33 1.05
CA LEU A 76 -9.66 -2.77 2.39
C LEU A 76 -8.71 -1.79 3.07
N LEU A 77 -7.67 -1.33 2.38
CA LEU A 77 -6.72 -0.33 2.89
C LEU A 77 -7.42 1.00 3.19
N GLY A 78 -8.38 1.42 2.36
CA GLY A 78 -9.21 2.60 2.61
C GLY A 78 -10.07 2.46 3.88
N LEU A 79 -10.70 1.29 4.08
CA LEU A 79 -11.46 1.02 5.31
C LEU A 79 -10.57 1.04 6.56
N VAL A 80 -9.36 0.46 6.47
CA VAL A 80 -8.39 0.52 7.56
C VAL A 80 -7.94 1.97 7.83
N ALA A 81 -7.74 2.79 6.80
CA ALA A 81 -7.41 4.20 6.96
C ALA A 81 -8.52 4.98 7.71
N LEU A 82 -9.79 4.62 7.48
CA LEU A 82 -10.95 5.23 8.14
C LEU A 82 -11.24 4.65 9.54
N SER A 83 -10.57 3.57 9.95
CA SER A 83 -10.85 2.88 11.23
C SER A 83 -10.80 3.78 12.47
N THR A 84 -9.96 4.82 12.47
CA THR A 84 -9.86 5.79 13.57
C THR A 84 -11.13 6.60 13.79
N LEU A 85 -12.01 6.70 12.79
CA LEU A 85 -13.31 7.39 12.91
C LEU A 85 -14.33 6.57 13.71
N PHE A 86 -14.19 5.25 13.75
CA PHE A 86 -15.21 4.34 14.29
C PHE A 86 -14.73 3.55 15.52
N LEU A 87 -13.44 3.20 15.61
CA LEU A 87 -12.89 2.28 16.62
C LEU A 87 -12.06 2.98 17.72
N GLY A 88 -11.83 4.29 17.61
CA GLY A 88 -10.95 5.05 18.50
C GLY A 88 -9.50 5.15 17.99
N SER A 89 -8.74 6.10 18.54
CA SER A 89 -7.42 6.50 18.03
C SER A 89 -6.36 5.40 18.16
N LEU A 90 -6.23 4.76 19.33
CA LEU A 90 -5.23 3.74 19.58
C LEU A 90 -5.45 2.48 18.73
N LEU A 91 -6.69 1.94 18.73
CA LEU A 91 -7.01 0.73 17.98
C LEU A 91 -6.90 0.96 16.47
N GLY A 92 -7.40 2.11 15.97
CA GLY A 92 -7.25 2.48 14.57
C GLY A 92 -5.79 2.67 14.15
N PHE A 93 -4.94 3.21 15.02
CA PHE A 93 -3.50 3.31 14.77
C PHE A 93 -2.83 1.93 14.67
N ILE A 94 -3.11 1.02 15.61
CA ILE A 94 -2.58 -0.35 15.60
C ILE A 94 -3.00 -1.07 14.30
N LEU A 95 -4.27 -0.97 13.90
CA LEU A 95 -4.77 -1.56 12.67
C LEU A 95 -4.06 -1.02 11.42
N LYS A 96 -3.81 0.29 11.34
CA LYS A 96 -3.07 0.89 10.23
C LYS A 96 -1.63 0.38 10.16
N LEU A 97 -0.96 0.27 11.31
CA LEU A 97 0.40 -0.26 11.42
C LEU A 97 0.48 -1.73 10.98
N THR A 98 -0.40 -2.58 11.49
CA THR A 98 -0.41 -4.01 11.15
C THR A 98 -0.76 -4.22 9.67
N ALA A 99 -1.70 -3.45 9.12
CA ALA A 99 -2.02 -3.48 7.70
C ALA A 99 -0.83 -3.07 6.83
N LEU A 100 -0.11 -2.00 7.20
CA LEU A 100 1.06 -1.54 6.47
C LEU A 100 2.17 -2.60 6.48
N VAL A 101 2.50 -3.16 7.64
CA VAL A 101 3.51 -4.23 7.78
C VAL A 101 3.13 -5.46 6.96
N THR A 102 1.88 -5.91 7.07
CA THR A 102 1.39 -7.08 6.32
C THR A 102 1.46 -6.83 4.81
N MET A 103 1.02 -5.64 4.37
CA MET A 103 1.07 -5.24 2.97
C MET A 103 2.51 -5.22 2.43
N THR A 104 3.46 -4.66 3.19
CA THR A 104 4.88 -4.66 2.83
C THR A 104 5.43 -6.08 2.74
N LEU A 105 5.12 -6.97 3.70
CA LEU A 105 5.56 -8.36 3.68
C LEU A 105 5.02 -9.12 2.46
N VAL A 106 3.73 -8.99 2.16
CA VAL A 106 3.11 -9.59 0.97
C VAL A 106 3.79 -9.07 -0.30
N PHE A 107 3.99 -7.76 -0.41
CA PHE A 107 4.61 -7.15 -1.57
C PHE A 107 6.05 -7.65 -1.78
N VAL A 108 6.85 -7.70 -0.72
CA VAL A 108 8.23 -8.20 -0.77
C VAL A 108 8.26 -9.69 -1.13
N ALA A 109 7.42 -10.52 -0.50
CA ALA A 109 7.36 -11.96 -0.76
C ALA A 109 7.02 -12.26 -2.23
N LEU A 110 6.03 -11.57 -2.80
CA LEU A 110 5.63 -11.74 -4.20
C LEU A 110 6.74 -11.32 -5.18
N ASN A 111 7.47 -10.24 -4.87
CA ASN A 111 8.55 -9.75 -5.72
C ASN A 111 9.83 -10.60 -5.60
N VAL A 112 10.20 -11.04 -4.39
CA VAL A 112 11.37 -11.91 -4.16
C VAL A 112 11.20 -13.25 -4.84
N HIS A 113 10.01 -13.83 -4.79
CA HIS A 113 9.74 -15.10 -5.47
C HIS A 113 9.85 -14.98 -6.99
N LYS A 114 9.33 -13.90 -7.60
CA LYS A 114 9.50 -13.64 -9.04
C LYS A 114 10.98 -13.46 -9.43
N MET A 115 11.81 -12.87 -8.55
CA MET A 115 13.26 -12.78 -8.79
C MET A 115 13.99 -14.13 -8.70
N LYS A 116 13.44 -15.12 -8.00
CA LYS A 116 14.01 -16.48 -7.94
C LYS A 116 13.58 -17.33 -9.14
N GLU A 117 12.36 -17.18 -9.62
CA GLU A 117 11.85 -17.92 -10.79
C GLU A 117 12.42 -17.42 -12.13
N GLY A 118 12.93 -16.19 -12.18
CA GLY A 118 13.58 -15.61 -13.37
C GLY A 118 15.08 -15.89 -13.52
N LYS A 119 15.62 -16.83 -12.74
CA LYS A 119 16.98 -17.38 -12.91
C LYS A 119 16.88 -18.83 -13.36
#